data_AF-A0A2V1NT77-F1
#
_entry.id   AF-A0A2V1NT77-F1
#
_cell.length_a   1.000
_cell.length_b   1.000
_cell.length_c   1.000
_cell.angle_alpha   90.00
_cell.angle_beta   90.00
_cell.angle_gamma   90.00
#
_symmetry.space_group_name_H-M   'P 1'
#
loop_
_entity.id
_entity.type
_entity.pdbx_description
1 polymer ?
#
loop_
_entity_poly.entity_id
_entity_poly.type
_entity_poly.pdbx_seq_one_letter_code
_entity_poly.pdbx_strand_id
1 'polypeptide(L)'
;MRKPIAHAILASLCTLIALLLPASGRRRKCCVQRAAAPEPQPVIPESPWSRPWTSPSKEEAAEIFRRQAVARVWAEAAEVELQRERRRAAAYAAAGLEYPYTYEGAPFGAEAFANVMPESA
;
A
#
# COMPACT_ATOMS: atom_id res chain seq x y z
N MET A 1 24.71 -2.18 -23.75
CA MET A 1 25.05 -2.23 -22.31
C MET A 1 23.87 -2.59 -21.37
N ARG A 2 22.68 -3.00 -21.86
CA ARG A 2 21.51 -3.36 -21.01
C ARG A 2 21.45 -4.84 -20.58
N LYS A 3 22.16 -5.72 -21.30
CA LYS A 3 22.23 -7.17 -21.04
C LYS A 3 22.92 -7.57 -19.73
N PRO A 4 23.97 -6.89 -19.21
CA PRO A 4 24.64 -7.33 -17.99
C PRO A 4 23.80 -7.09 -16.73
N ILE A 5 23.01 -6.01 -16.69
CA ILE A 5 22.16 -5.68 -15.54
C ILE A 5 21.04 -6.71 -15.39
N ALA A 6 20.37 -7.08 -16.49
CA ALA A 6 19.33 -8.11 -16.47
C ALA A 6 19.87 -9.47 -16.03
N HIS A 7 21.10 -9.82 -16.44
CA HIS A 7 21.74 -11.06 -16.04
C HIS A 7 22.12 -11.08 -14.56
N ALA A 8 22.62 -9.95 -14.04
CA ALA A 8 22.94 -9.81 -12.62
C ALA A 8 21.70 -9.91 -11.72
N ILE A 9 20.58 -9.29 -12.14
CA ILE A 9 19.30 -9.36 -11.42
C ILE A 9 18.73 -10.79 -11.43
N LEU A 10 18.78 -11.47 -12.59
CA LEU A 10 18.30 -12.86 -12.69
C LEU A 10 19.16 -13.79 -11.81
N ALA A 11 20.48 -13.63 -11.84
CA ALA A 11 21.39 -14.42 -11.02
C ALA A 11 21.12 -14.22 -9.53
N SER A 12 20.95 -12.96 -9.07
CA SER A 12 20.67 -12.68 -7.66
C SER A 12 19.33 -13.26 -7.22
N LEU A 13 18.28 -13.16 -8.03
CA LEU A 13 16.98 -13.77 -7.75
C LEU A 13 17.07 -15.30 -7.64
N CYS A 14 17.75 -15.97 -8.58
CA CYS A 14 17.95 -17.42 -8.53
C CYS A 14 18.69 -17.87 -7.26
N THR A 15 19.70 -17.11 -6.82
CA THR A 15 20.43 -17.42 -5.58
C THR A 15 19.56 -17.27 -4.33
N LEU A 16 18.75 -16.21 -4.24
CA LEU A 16 17.83 -16.01 -3.12
C LEU A 16 16.78 -17.11 -3.05
N ILE A 17 16.22 -17.52 -4.19
CA ILE A 17 15.26 -18.62 -4.29
C ILE A 17 15.91 -19.94 -3.84
N ALA A 18 17.14 -20.23 -4.25
CA ALA A 18 17.85 -21.44 -3.84
C ALA A 18 18.19 -21.47 -2.33
N LEU A 19 18.40 -20.31 -1.71
CA LEU A 19 18.65 -20.20 -0.28
C LEU A 19 17.35 -20.30 0.55
N LEU A 20 16.25 -19.77 0.02
CA LEU A 20 14.96 -19.72 0.71
C LEU A 20 14.16 -21.03 0.57
N LEU A 21 14.32 -21.77 -0.51
CA LEU A 21 13.74 -23.10 -0.62
C LEU A 21 14.65 -24.11 0.10
N PRO A 22 14.15 -24.79 1.14
CA PRO A 22 14.88 -25.92 1.69
C PRO A 22 15.11 -26.89 0.54
N ALA A 23 16.35 -27.33 0.35
CA ALA A 23 16.71 -28.37 -0.60
C ALA A 23 16.09 -29.71 -0.19
N SER A 24 14.77 -29.83 -0.28
CA SER A 24 13.99 -31.05 -0.06
C SER A 24 13.94 -31.89 -1.32
N GLY A 25 15.04 -31.88 -2.09
CA GLY A 25 15.28 -32.77 -3.22
C GLY A 25 15.86 -34.12 -2.81
N ARG A 26 15.45 -34.70 -1.67
CA ARG A 26 15.65 -36.14 -1.47
C ARG A 26 14.56 -36.84 -2.26
N ARG A 27 14.89 -37.29 -3.48
CA ARG A 27 14.15 -38.35 -4.16
C ARG A 27 13.95 -39.48 -3.14
N ARG A 28 12.74 -39.59 -2.59
CA ARG A 28 12.37 -40.80 -1.85
C ARG A 28 12.50 -41.92 -2.87
N LYS A 29 13.45 -42.83 -2.65
CA LYS A 29 13.45 -44.13 -3.32
C LYS A 29 12.06 -44.71 -3.08
N CYS A 30 11.41 -45.12 -4.16
CA CYS A 30 10.11 -45.76 -4.12
C CYS A 30 10.25 -47.00 -3.25
N CYS A 31 9.84 -46.91 -1.99
CA CYS A 31 9.70 -48.07 -1.13
C CYS A 31 8.44 -48.78 -1.60
N VAL A 32 8.62 -49.76 -2.48
CA VAL A 32 7.64 -50.82 -2.70
C VAL A 32 7.43 -51.52 -1.37
N GLN A 33 6.36 -51.17 -0.67
CA GLN A 33 5.66 -51.95 0.35
C GLN A 33 4.27 -51.32 0.44
N ARG A 34 3.14 -52.02 0.52
CA ARG A 34 2.73 -53.41 0.67
C ARG A 34 1.20 -53.26 0.67
N ALA A 35 0.43 -54.14 0.03
CA ALA A 35 -1.03 -53.99 -0.01
C ALA A 35 -1.58 -53.87 1.43
N ALA A 36 -1.96 -52.66 1.80
CA ALA A 36 -2.63 -52.34 3.04
C ALA A 36 -4.13 -52.37 2.77
N ALA A 37 -4.88 -52.88 3.74
CA ALA A 37 -6.34 -52.93 3.74
C ALA A 37 -6.96 -51.57 3.40
N PRO A 38 -8.21 -51.53 2.89
CA PRO A 38 -8.87 -50.27 2.57
C PRO A 38 -9.09 -49.47 3.86
N GLU A 39 -8.24 -48.46 4.08
CA GLU A 39 -8.47 -47.44 5.08
C GLU A 39 -9.68 -46.57 4.67
N PRO A 40 -10.47 -46.07 5.64
CA PRO A 40 -11.56 -45.15 5.36
C PRO A 40 -11.02 -43.94 4.59
N GLN A 41 -11.65 -43.61 3.47
CA GLN A 41 -11.23 -42.49 2.63
C GLN A 41 -11.19 -41.21 3.48
N PRO A 42 -10.05 -40.52 3.58
CA PRO A 42 -10.01 -39.24 4.25
C PRO A 42 -10.89 -38.27 3.47
N VAL A 43 -11.88 -37.69 4.14
CA VAL A 43 -12.66 -36.56 3.61
C VAL A 43 -11.69 -35.40 3.45
N ILE A 44 -11.15 -35.22 2.24
CA ILE A 44 -10.30 -34.08 1.91
C ILE A 44 -11.20 -32.84 2.00
N PRO A 45 -10.94 -31.89 2.91
CA PRO A 45 -11.70 -30.65 2.91
C PRO A 45 -11.46 -29.96 1.57
N GLU A 46 -12.54 -29.50 0.93
CA GLU A 46 -12.44 -28.75 -0.32
C GLU A 46 -11.40 -27.63 -0.15
N SER A 47 -10.38 -27.64 -1.01
CA SER A 47 -9.31 -26.65 -0.90
C SER A 47 -9.93 -25.25 -1.04
N PRO A 48 -9.55 -24.28 -0.18
CA PRO A 48 -10.02 -22.90 -0.33
C PRO A 48 -9.63 -22.30 -1.69
N TRP A 49 -8.65 -22.89 -2.37
CA TRP A 49 -8.20 -22.53 -3.72
C TRP A 49 -8.92 -23.27 -4.86
N SER A 50 -9.84 -24.19 -4.55
CA SER A 50 -10.69 -24.85 -5.57
C SER A 50 -11.80 -23.94 -6.08
N ARG A 51 -12.11 -22.86 -5.35
CA ARG A 51 -13.18 -21.95 -5.71
C ARG A 51 -12.71 -21.05 -6.87
N PRO A 52 -13.49 -20.93 -7.95
CA PRO A 52 -13.20 -19.95 -8.99
C PRO A 52 -13.17 -18.55 -8.36
N TRP A 53 -12.14 -17.78 -8.66
CA TRP A 53 -12.01 -16.42 -8.13
C TRP A 53 -13.17 -15.57 -8.64
N THR A 54 -14.01 -15.09 -7.73
CA THR A 54 -15.07 -14.13 -8.08
C THR A 54 -14.42 -12.80 -8.38
N SER A 55 -14.17 -12.52 -9.67
CA SER A 55 -13.78 -11.20 -10.12
C SER A 55 -15.00 -10.27 -10.11
N PRO A 56 -14.81 -8.97 -9.80
CA PRO A 56 -15.85 -7.98 -10.03
C PRO A 56 -16.36 -8.04 -11.47
N SER A 57 -17.66 -7.77 -11.65
CA SER A 57 -18.20 -7.56 -12.99
C SER A 57 -17.53 -6.34 -13.65
N LYS A 58 -17.68 -6.20 -14.97
CA LYS A 58 -17.13 -5.05 -15.70
C LYS A 58 -17.71 -3.75 -15.16
N GLU A 59 -18.99 -3.75 -14.84
CA GLU A 59 -19.73 -2.62 -14.28
C GLU A 59 -19.23 -2.27 -12.88
N GLU A 60 -18.99 -3.28 -12.03
CA GLU A 60 -18.44 -3.10 -10.68
C GLU A 60 -17.01 -2.55 -10.73
N ALA A 61 -16.16 -3.09 -11.61
CA ALA A 61 -14.80 -2.61 -11.79
C ALA A 61 -14.79 -1.14 -12.24
N ALA A 62 -15.63 -0.78 -13.21
CA ALA A 62 -15.77 0.61 -13.67
C ALA A 62 -16.21 1.56 -12.54
N GLU A 63 -17.14 1.12 -11.69
CA GLU A 63 -17.59 1.91 -10.55
C GLU A 63 -16.48 2.09 -9.50
N ILE A 64 -15.69 1.06 -9.22
CA ILE A 64 -14.53 1.16 -8.33
C ILE A 64 -13.56 2.22 -8.84
N PHE A 65 -13.24 2.21 -10.13
CA PHE A 65 -12.34 3.22 -10.71
C PHE A 65 -12.92 4.63 -10.66
N ARG A 66 -14.23 4.81 -10.88
CA ARG A 66 -14.90 6.11 -10.73
C ARG A 66 -14.76 6.64 -9.30
N ARG A 67 -15.03 5.81 -8.29
CA ARG A 67 -14.90 6.19 -6.89
C ARG A 67 -13.46 6.55 -6.52
N GLN A 68 -12.49 5.78 -7.00
CA GLN A 68 -11.07 6.07 -6.81
C GLN A 68 -10.66 7.39 -7.45
N ALA A 69 -11.14 7.69 -8.65
CA ALA A 69 -10.86 8.96 -9.32
C ALA A 69 -11.40 10.15 -8.51
N VAL A 70 -12.64 10.06 -8.02
CA VAL A 70 -13.22 11.10 -7.15
C VAL A 70 -12.40 11.25 -5.87
N ALA A 71 -12.11 10.16 -5.17
CA ALA A 71 -11.32 10.20 -3.93
C ALA A 71 -9.94 10.82 -4.14
N ARG A 72 -9.31 10.54 -5.28
CA ARG A 72 -8.02 11.12 -5.64
C ARG A 72 -8.09 12.64 -5.83
N VAL A 73 -9.13 13.15 -6.49
CA VAL A 73 -9.33 14.60 -6.65
C VAL A 73 -9.47 15.28 -5.28
N TRP A 74 -10.26 14.70 -4.37
CA TRP A 74 -10.39 15.21 -3.01
C TRP A 74 -9.07 15.19 -2.24
N ALA A 75 -8.29 14.12 -2.35
CA ALA A 75 -6.98 14.01 -1.71
C ALA A 75 -5.99 15.04 -2.26
N GLU A 76 -5.97 15.24 -3.58
CA GLU A 76 -5.13 16.26 -4.22
C GLU A 76 -5.52 17.67 -3.78
N ALA A 77 -6.82 17.97 -3.67
CA ALA A 77 -7.30 19.26 -3.17
C ALA A 77 -6.86 19.51 -1.70
N ALA A 78 -7.03 18.51 -0.82
CA ALA A 78 -6.62 18.60 0.57
C ALA A 78 -5.10 18.80 0.72
N GLU A 79 -4.28 18.13 -0.10
CA GLU A 79 -2.83 18.31 -0.08
C GLU A 79 -2.43 19.73 -0.53
N VAL A 80 -3.14 20.31 -1.50
CA VAL A 80 -2.90 21.71 -1.92
C VAL A 80 -3.20 22.68 -0.77
N GLU A 81 -4.29 22.48 -0.04
CA GLU A 81 -4.63 23.29 1.13
C GLU A 81 -3.55 23.18 2.21
N LEU A 82 -3.13 21.96 2.53
CA LEU A 82 -2.06 21.69 3.49
C LEU A 82 -0.73 22.35 3.08
N GLN A 83 -0.39 22.33 1.80
CA GLN A 83 0.81 23.01 1.30
C GLN A 83 0.72 24.53 1.45
N ARG A 84 -0.46 25.13 1.22
CA ARG A 84 -0.67 26.57 1.45
C ARG A 84 -0.52 26.91 2.93
N GLU A 85 -1.05 26.10 3.83
CA GLU A 85 -0.88 26.28 5.27
C GLU A 85 0.58 26.17 5.70
N ARG A 86 1.31 25.15 5.22
CA ARG A 86 2.74 25.00 5.50
C ARG A 86 3.55 26.22 5.05
N ARG A 87 3.25 26.78 3.88
CA ARG A 87 3.89 28.01 3.39
C ARG A 87 3.58 29.21 4.26
N ARG A 88 2.33 29.35 4.72
CA ARG A 88 1.94 30.41 5.66
C ARG A 88 2.69 30.25 7.00
N ALA A 89 2.69 29.05 7.58
CA ALA A 89 3.42 28.77 8.82
C ALA A 89 4.93 29.08 8.69
N ALA A 90 5.54 28.71 7.56
CA ALA A 90 6.93 29.04 7.29
C ALA A 90 7.18 30.57 7.21
N ALA A 91 6.25 31.35 6.63
CA ALA A 91 6.36 32.80 6.57
C ALA A 91 6.31 33.45 7.97
N TYR A 92 5.42 32.96 8.85
CA TYR A 92 5.35 33.41 10.24
C TYR A 92 6.65 33.09 11.00
N ALA A 93 7.14 31.84 10.90
CA ALA A 93 8.39 31.43 11.52
C ALA A 93 9.59 32.27 11.03
N ALA A 94 9.65 32.60 9.73
CA ALA A 94 10.69 33.47 9.17
C ALA A 94 10.62 34.91 9.71
N ALA A 95 9.43 35.40 10.05
CA ALA A 95 9.23 36.69 10.71
C ALA A 95 9.48 36.64 12.23
N GLY A 96 9.77 35.47 12.80
CA GLY A 96 9.89 35.26 14.24
C GLY A 96 8.55 35.34 14.98
N LEU A 97 7.43 35.14 14.27
CA LEU A 97 6.08 35.20 14.81
C LEU A 97 5.53 33.78 15.02
N GLU A 98 4.73 33.61 16.06
CA GLU A 98 3.98 32.37 16.29
C GLU A 98 2.88 32.23 15.22
N TYR A 99 2.81 31.06 14.59
CA TYR A 99 1.77 30.80 13.59
C TYR A 99 0.43 30.60 14.31
N PRO A 100 -0.63 31.33 13.94
CA PRO A 100 -1.92 31.27 14.63
C PRO A 100 -2.71 30.02 14.24
N TYR A 101 -2.23 28.85 14.68
CA TYR A 101 -2.91 27.59 14.45
C TYR A 101 -4.19 27.52 15.27
N THR A 102 -5.33 27.42 14.59
CA THR A 102 -6.64 27.22 15.20
C THR A 102 -7.12 25.81 14.97
N TYR A 103 -7.82 25.26 15.96
CA TYR A 103 -8.45 23.95 15.91
C TYR A 103 -9.83 24.04 16.54
N GLU A 104 -10.68 23.03 16.32
CA GLU A 104 -12.02 23.01 16.89
C GLU A 104 -11.96 22.99 18.44
N GLY A 105 -12.51 24.03 19.08
CA GLY A 105 -12.43 24.22 20.53
C GLY A 105 -11.19 24.97 21.02
N ALA A 106 -10.41 25.60 20.12
CA ALA A 106 -9.32 26.48 20.52
C ALA A 106 -9.85 27.68 21.34
N PRO A 107 -9.09 28.16 22.35
CA PRO A 107 -9.52 29.27 23.20
C PRO A 107 -9.61 30.61 22.47
N PHE A 108 -8.99 30.73 21.29
CA PHE A 108 -9.00 31.94 20.46
C PHE A 108 -9.32 31.55 19.01
N GLY A 109 -10.25 32.26 18.37
CA GLY A 109 -10.59 32.06 16.96
C GLY A 109 -9.62 32.76 16.01
N ALA A 110 -9.78 32.53 14.70
CA ALA A 110 -8.90 33.06 13.66
C ALA A 110 -8.89 34.60 13.63
N GLU A 111 -10.01 35.22 14.00
CA GLU A 111 -10.20 36.66 14.12
C GLU A 111 -9.28 37.33 15.14
N ALA A 112 -8.84 36.61 16.18
CA ALA A 112 -7.92 37.13 17.18
C ALA A 112 -6.52 37.43 16.60
N PHE A 113 -6.20 36.84 15.45
CA PHE A 113 -4.87 36.91 14.82
C PHE A 113 -4.87 37.67 13.49
N ALA A 114 -6.02 38.17 13.02
CA ALA A 114 -6.18 38.81 11.71
C ALA A 114 -5.39 40.12 11.55
N ASN A 115 -5.02 40.79 12.65
CA ASN A 115 -4.35 42.10 12.64
C ASN A 115 -2.81 42.04 12.71
N VAL A 116 -2.20 40.85 12.69
CA VAL A 116 -0.76 40.68 12.98
C VAL A 116 0.12 40.76 11.72
N MET A 117 -0.45 40.61 10.52
CA MET A 117 0.29 40.72 9.26
C MET A 117 -0.29 41.83 8.38
N PRO A 118 0.52 42.80 7.90
CA PRO A 118 0.08 43.73 6.86
C PRO A 118 -0.20 42.96 5.57
N GLU A 119 -1.25 43.34 4.86
CA GLU A 119 -1.58 42.83 3.53
C GLU A 119 -0.37 43.00 2.61
N SER A 120 0.38 41.92 2.38
CA SER A 120 1.39 41.89 1.33
C SER A 120 0.67 41.78 -0.02
N ALA A 121 0.64 42.91 -0.74
CA ALA A 121 0.16 43.07 -2.11
C ALA A 121 0.91 42.18 -3.12
#